data_AF-A0A4W6EKG4-F1
#
_entry.id   AF-A0A4W6EKG4-F1
#
_cell.length_a   1.000
_cell.length_b   1.000
_cell.length_c   1.000
_cell.angle_alpha   90.00
_cell.angle_beta   90.00
_cell.angle_gamma   90.00
#
_symmetry.space_group_name_H-M   'P 1'
#
loop_
_entity.id
_entity.type
_entity.pdbx_description
1 polymer ?
#
loop_
_entity_poly.entity_id
_entity_poly.type
_entity_poly.pdbx_seq_one_letter_code
_entity_poly.pdbx_strand_id
1 'polypeptide(L)'
;MFVLVLLVWLLPVLEAVKVSPLIEKVGDHKDFKKLLRTRTNVLVLYTKTATSGDSHLKLLSDVAQTVKGQGTIAWVNCGDSEGRKLCKKVKVDPSSKRGGAELLHYKFIILTFFCFSPIQSMVTFLKDPSGPPLWEENPEAKDVIHIETEKVSGDHNNLLVLCTTCVLFCVLVAGCGVCKRMQPIFQQAATETKGKYVLAGMNVHPAEFDGLKQEYNVKGYPTLCYFEKGKFLHHYENYGATAKDIADWMKNPQPPQPKTPEVPWSETDSPVFHLTDESFDSFLEEHPTALVMFYAPWCGHCKKMKPEYDEAAEILNRGADSPGVLAAVDATVHKAVGDRFKISGFPTVKYFEKAEEKYTLPQLRSKDKIIEFMHNPQAPPPPEQSWEEKPSSVSHLGSEDFREALKKKKHALVMFYAPWCPHCKNAVPHFTTAAELFKEDRKIVYAAVDCTKGQNHELCKQEGVEGYPTFNYYNYGKFVEKYNGDRGEAGFTGFMRSLRGRDQEKVVKRKDEL
;
A
#
# COMPACT_ATOMS: atom_id res chain seq x y z
N MET A 1 -27.94 85.81 0.56
CA MET A 1 -28.52 84.55 0.03
C MET A 1 -27.49 83.46 0.26
N PHE A 2 -27.68 82.65 1.30
CA PHE A 2 -26.80 81.55 1.69
C PHE A 2 -26.95 80.40 0.68
N VAL A 3 -25.85 79.87 0.15
CA VAL A 3 -25.85 78.54 -0.47
C VAL A 3 -24.74 77.73 0.22
N LEU A 4 -25.18 76.82 1.07
CA LEU A 4 -24.39 75.84 1.80
C LEU A 4 -23.94 74.74 0.82
N VAL A 5 -22.63 74.54 0.65
CA VAL A 5 -22.08 73.39 -0.09
C VAL A 5 -21.86 72.24 0.89
N LEU A 6 -22.76 71.24 0.86
CA LEU A 6 -22.61 69.96 1.56
C LEU A 6 -21.84 68.99 0.66
N LEU A 7 -20.54 68.85 0.93
CA LEU A 7 -19.68 67.80 0.36
C LEU A 7 -19.95 66.48 1.11
N VAL A 8 -20.81 65.63 0.52
CA VAL A 8 -21.02 64.26 0.99
C VAL A 8 -19.81 63.42 0.60
N TRP A 9 -18.98 63.08 1.58
CA TRP A 9 -17.94 62.07 1.45
C TRP A 9 -18.60 60.69 1.32
N LEU A 10 -18.65 60.14 0.10
CA LEU A 10 -18.88 58.71 -0.13
C LEU A 10 -17.60 57.96 0.25
N LEU A 11 -17.51 57.52 1.49
CA LEU A 11 -16.58 56.47 1.88
C LEU A 11 -16.98 55.18 1.15
N PRO A 12 -16.07 54.49 0.44
CA PRO A 12 -16.34 53.15 -0.03
C PRO A 12 -16.48 52.24 1.19
N VAL A 13 -17.69 51.73 1.43
CA VAL A 13 -17.90 50.62 2.35
C VAL A 13 -17.15 49.43 1.77
N LEU A 14 -15.99 49.09 2.35
CA LEU A 14 -15.36 47.80 2.11
C LEU A 14 -16.33 46.71 2.59
N GLU A 15 -17.00 46.04 1.66
CA GLU A 15 -17.68 44.78 1.96
C GLU A 15 -16.62 43.76 2.39
N ALA A 16 -16.62 43.41 3.68
CA ALA A 16 -15.81 42.32 4.19
C ALA A 16 -16.24 41.02 3.53
N VAL A 17 -15.29 40.28 2.94
CA VAL A 17 -15.51 38.95 2.38
C VAL A 17 -16.18 38.06 3.43
N LYS A 18 -17.41 37.60 3.14
CA LYS A 18 -18.13 36.64 3.99
C LYS A 18 -17.42 35.29 3.92
N VAL A 19 -16.62 35.00 4.94
CA VAL A 19 -16.01 33.69 5.15
C VAL A 19 -17.12 32.62 5.25
N SER A 20 -16.98 31.53 4.49
CA SER A 20 -17.92 30.41 4.48
C SER A 20 -18.19 29.89 5.89
N PRO A 21 -19.44 29.53 6.25
CA PRO A 21 -19.77 28.98 7.57
C PRO A 21 -19.10 27.63 7.84
N LEU A 22 -18.50 27.01 6.81
CA LEU A 22 -17.76 25.75 6.92
C LEU A 22 -16.29 25.93 7.33
N ILE A 23 -15.80 27.17 7.38
CA ILE A 23 -14.46 27.51 7.84
C ILE A 23 -14.56 28.02 9.27
N GLU A 24 -13.97 27.31 10.23
CA GLU A 24 -14.00 27.70 11.64
C GLU A 24 -13.02 28.86 11.89
N LYS A 25 -13.53 30.04 12.25
CA LYS A 25 -12.69 31.18 12.64
C LYS A 25 -12.18 30.99 14.07
N VAL A 26 -10.86 31.07 14.26
CA VAL A 26 -10.23 30.93 15.58
C VAL A 26 -9.50 32.21 15.96
N GLY A 27 -9.98 32.86 17.03
CA GLY A 27 -9.45 34.14 17.50
C GLY A 27 -8.47 34.02 18.66
N ASP A 28 -8.55 32.96 19.46
CA ASP A 28 -7.76 32.84 20.69
C ASP A 28 -7.18 31.43 20.92
N HIS A 29 -6.24 31.37 21.87
CA HIS A 29 -5.46 30.17 22.15
C HIS A 29 -6.24 29.05 22.84
N LYS A 30 -7.30 29.37 23.58
CA LYS A 30 -8.12 28.38 24.28
C LYS A 30 -8.97 27.61 23.25
N ASP A 31 -9.58 28.34 22.33
CA ASP A 31 -10.39 27.77 21.26
C ASP A 31 -9.53 26.99 20.26
N PHE A 32 -8.34 27.51 19.92
CA PHE A 32 -7.38 26.77 19.10
C PHE A 32 -6.97 25.43 19.72
N LYS A 33 -6.65 25.41 21.02
CA LYS A 33 -6.35 24.17 21.74
C LYS A 33 -7.53 23.21 21.81
N LYS A 34 -8.75 23.75 21.96
CA LYS A 34 -9.98 22.94 21.97
C LYS A 34 -10.16 22.27 20.61
N LEU A 35 -10.05 23.03 19.52
CA LEU A 35 -10.13 22.54 18.14
C LEU A 35 -9.15 21.39 17.89
N LEU A 36 -7.87 21.56 18.24
CA LEU A 36 -6.86 20.52 18.04
C LEU A 36 -7.00 19.31 18.98
N ARG A 37 -7.79 19.39 20.05
CA ARG A 37 -8.10 18.26 20.95
C ARG A 37 -9.33 17.48 20.48
N THR A 38 -10.30 18.15 19.88
CA THR A 38 -11.57 17.55 19.46
C THR A 38 -11.54 17.06 18.01
N ARG A 39 -10.63 17.58 17.19
CA ARG A 39 -10.47 17.22 15.77
C ARG A 39 -9.05 16.72 15.53
N THR A 40 -8.92 15.61 14.83
CA THR A 40 -7.65 14.92 14.57
C THR A 40 -7.04 15.26 13.20
N ASN A 41 -7.79 15.99 12.36
CA ASN A 41 -7.45 16.32 10.98
C ASN A 41 -7.87 17.77 10.68
N VAL A 42 -6.98 18.73 10.98
CA VAL A 42 -7.30 20.17 10.94
C VAL A 42 -6.31 20.89 10.03
N LEU A 43 -6.82 21.55 9.00
CA LEU A 43 -6.05 22.46 8.15
C LEU A 43 -6.33 23.91 8.55
N VAL A 44 -5.29 24.67 8.87
CA VAL A 44 -5.41 26.04 9.38
C VAL A 44 -4.73 27.01 8.43
N LEU A 45 -5.49 27.99 7.95
CA LEU A 45 -4.98 29.14 7.21
C LEU A 45 -4.65 30.28 8.18
N TYR A 46 -3.41 30.75 8.16
CA TYR A 46 -2.96 31.94 8.89
C TYR A 46 -2.81 33.11 7.92
N THR A 47 -3.41 34.25 8.21
CA THR A 47 -3.31 35.45 7.37
C THR A 47 -2.74 36.64 8.13
N LYS A 48 -1.99 37.50 7.43
CA LYS A 48 -1.44 38.74 7.98
C LYS A 48 -2.54 39.77 8.28
N THR A 49 -3.54 39.85 7.41
CA THR A 49 -4.73 40.70 7.59
C THR A 49 -6.00 39.91 7.28
N ALA A 50 -7.17 40.50 7.55
CA ALA A 50 -8.45 39.91 7.18
C ALA A 50 -8.59 39.68 5.66
N THR A 51 -7.89 40.47 4.85
CA THR A 51 -7.99 40.49 3.38
C THR A 51 -6.81 39.81 2.66
N SER A 52 -5.68 39.57 3.34
CA SER A 52 -4.49 38.98 2.71
C SER A 52 -4.65 37.49 2.35
N GLY A 53 -5.81 36.90 2.61
CA GLY A 53 -6.12 35.50 2.31
C GLY A 53 -7.40 35.30 1.50
N ASP A 54 -7.99 36.33 0.91
CA ASP A 54 -9.32 36.24 0.28
C ASP A 54 -9.39 35.18 -0.85
N SER A 55 -8.35 35.11 -1.69
CA SER A 55 -8.23 34.06 -2.72
C SER A 55 -8.17 32.65 -2.11
N HIS A 56 -7.44 32.50 -1.02
CA HIS A 56 -7.28 31.23 -0.29
C HIS A 56 -8.55 30.83 0.45
N LEU A 57 -9.26 31.79 1.04
CA LEU A 57 -10.54 31.56 1.72
C LEU A 57 -11.62 31.11 0.75
N LYS A 58 -11.64 31.65 -0.48
CA LYS A 58 -12.52 31.18 -1.55
C LYS A 58 -12.22 29.73 -1.92
N LEU A 59 -10.95 29.41 -2.18
CA LEU A 59 -10.48 28.05 -2.49
C LEU A 59 -10.83 27.05 -1.37
N LEU A 60 -10.53 27.42 -0.12
CA LEU A 60 -10.76 26.59 1.05
C LEU A 60 -12.25 26.38 1.34
N SER A 61 -13.13 27.27 0.86
CA SER A 61 -14.57 27.05 0.96
C SER A 61 -15.00 25.83 0.13
N ASP A 62 -14.47 25.69 -1.08
CA ASP A 62 -14.76 24.56 -1.97
C ASP A 62 -14.18 23.25 -1.40
N VAL A 63 -12.95 23.33 -0.85
CA VAL A 63 -12.32 22.21 -0.15
C VAL A 63 -13.17 21.80 1.08
N ALA A 64 -13.57 22.76 1.93
CA ALA A 64 -14.37 22.50 3.14
C ALA A 64 -15.71 21.84 2.83
N GLN A 65 -16.35 22.23 1.72
CA GLN A 65 -17.57 21.60 1.24
C GLN A 65 -17.33 20.13 0.86
N THR A 66 -16.20 19.85 0.21
CA THR A 66 -15.86 18.52 -0.32
C THR A 66 -15.40 17.54 0.77
N VAL A 67 -14.74 18.02 1.83
CA VAL A 67 -14.21 17.20 2.93
C VAL A 67 -15.10 17.20 4.18
N LYS A 68 -16.35 17.65 4.06
CA LYS A 68 -17.28 17.80 5.17
C LYS A 68 -17.43 16.49 5.95
N GLY A 69 -17.07 16.51 7.23
CA GLY A 69 -17.12 15.34 8.11
C GLY A 69 -15.86 14.46 8.08
N GLN A 70 -14.90 14.72 7.18
CA GLN A 70 -13.65 13.97 7.04
C GLN A 70 -12.42 14.83 7.43
N GLY A 71 -12.48 16.14 7.19
CA GLY A 71 -11.47 17.11 7.63
C GLY A 71 -12.12 18.39 8.18
N THR A 72 -11.37 19.15 8.97
CA THR A 72 -11.80 20.46 9.48
C THR A 72 -10.90 21.55 8.91
N ILE A 73 -11.48 22.64 8.41
CA ILE A 73 -10.73 23.80 7.93
C ILE A 73 -10.98 24.96 8.88
N ALA A 74 -9.90 25.61 9.31
CA ALA A 74 -9.95 26.74 10.21
C ALA A 74 -9.13 27.93 9.68
N TRP A 75 -9.46 29.12 10.16
CA TRP A 75 -8.79 30.36 9.76
C TRP A 75 -8.43 31.20 10.99
N VAL A 76 -7.18 31.71 10.99
CA VAL A 76 -6.63 32.60 12.01
C VAL A 76 -6.13 33.89 11.35
N ASN A 77 -6.66 35.02 11.78
CA ASN A 77 -6.19 36.34 11.37
C ASN A 77 -5.10 36.85 12.34
N CYS A 78 -3.83 36.77 11.95
CA CYS A 78 -2.71 37.25 12.77
C CYS A 78 -2.62 38.79 12.86
N GLY A 79 -3.46 39.52 12.11
CA GLY A 79 -3.48 40.97 12.10
C GLY A 79 -4.14 41.60 13.32
N ASP A 80 -5.15 40.93 13.89
CA ASP A 80 -5.89 41.42 15.06
C ASP A 80 -5.19 41.12 16.40
N SER A 81 -5.65 41.74 17.49
CA SER A 81 -4.95 41.71 18.77
C SER A 81 -4.84 40.31 19.39
N GLU A 82 -5.89 39.50 19.26
CA GLU A 82 -5.95 38.16 19.84
C GLU A 82 -5.28 37.13 18.92
N GLY A 83 -5.52 37.20 17.61
CA GLY A 83 -4.86 36.37 16.61
C GLY A 83 -3.35 36.59 16.59
N ARG A 84 -2.86 37.82 16.78
CA ARG A 84 -1.41 38.09 16.90
C ARG A 84 -0.79 37.39 18.10
N LYS A 85 -1.49 37.33 19.25
CA LYS A 85 -1.03 36.58 20.43
C LYS A 85 -1.01 35.08 20.15
N LEU A 86 -2.02 34.56 19.45
CA LEU A 86 -2.09 33.17 19.03
C LEU A 86 -0.94 32.81 18.08
N CYS A 87 -0.75 33.55 16.99
CA CYS A 87 0.29 33.30 15.99
C CYS A 87 1.70 33.35 16.61
N LYS A 88 1.95 34.28 17.55
CA LYS A 88 3.19 34.29 18.34
C LYS A 88 3.39 33.02 19.18
N LYS A 89 2.33 32.53 19.84
CA LYS A 89 2.39 31.31 20.66
C LYS A 89 2.62 30.05 19.82
N VAL A 90 2.05 29.98 18.62
CA VAL A 90 2.26 28.85 17.68
C VAL A 90 3.47 29.03 16.77
N LYS A 91 4.22 30.14 16.91
CA LYS A 91 5.42 30.48 16.13
C LYS A 91 5.18 30.57 14.62
N VAL A 92 4.04 31.14 14.23
CA VAL A 92 3.65 31.34 12.83
C VAL A 92 3.73 32.84 12.50
N ASP A 93 4.38 33.20 11.41
CA ASP A 93 4.46 34.58 10.91
C ASP A 93 4.13 34.65 9.42
N PRO A 94 2.83 34.83 9.07
CA PRO A 94 2.42 34.92 7.67
C PRO A 94 2.97 36.17 6.98
N SER A 95 3.48 37.17 7.71
CA SER A 95 4.08 38.38 7.12
C SER A 95 5.39 38.09 6.40
N SER A 96 6.07 37.00 6.79
CA SER A 96 7.31 36.53 6.17
C SER A 96 7.08 35.76 4.85
N LYS A 97 5.82 35.44 4.52
CA LYS A 97 5.44 34.62 3.36
C LYS A 97 4.91 35.50 2.22
N ARG A 98 5.18 35.08 0.98
CA ARG A 98 4.69 35.76 -0.23
C ARG A 98 3.15 35.73 -0.21
N GLY A 99 2.51 36.91 -0.29
CA GLY A 99 1.04 37.03 -0.23
C GLY A 99 0.45 37.17 1.18
N GLY A 100 1.26 37.13 2.24
CA GLY A 100 0.76 37.38 3.60
C GLY A 100 -0.15 36.28 4.15
N ALA A 101 0.01 35.04 3.69
CA ALA A 101 -0.78 33.89 4.11
C ALA A 101 0.08 32.61 4.21
N GLU A 102 -0.27 31.72 5.13
CA GLU A 102 0.44 30.46 5.39
C GLU A 102 -0.56 29.35 5.77
N LEU A 103 -0.43 28.16 5.18
CA LEU A 103 -1.28 26.99 5.45
C LEU A 103 -0.52 25.93 6.22
N LEU A 104 -1.10 25.48 7.32
CA LEU A 104 -0.50 24.47 8.18
C LEU A 104 -1.53 23.39 8.53
N HIS A 105 -1.13 22.13 8.37
CA HIS A 105 -1.95 21.00 8.79
C HIS A 105 -1.53 20.48 10.16
N TYR A 106 -2.53 20.16 10.98
CA TYR A 106 -2.37 19.63 12.32
C TYR A 106 -3.04 18.25 12.38
N LYS A 107 -2.20 17.21 12.50
CA LYS A 107 -2.61 15.82 12.72
C LYS A 107 -1.87 15.24 13.91
N PHE A 108 -2.60 14.85 14.96
CA PHE A 108 -2.02 14.29 16.18
C PHE A 108 -0.75 15.03 16.67
N ILE A 109 -0.78 16.37 16.67
CA ILE A 109 0.29 17.27 17.16
C ILE A 109 1.48 17.46 16.17
N ILE A 110 1.52 16.78 15.03
CA ILE A 110 2.52 17.01 13.98
C ILE A 110 2.08 18.18 13.09
N LEU A 111 2.98 19.14 12.91
CA LEU A 111 2.82 20.31 12.04
C LEU A 111 3.44 19.99 10.67
N THR A 112 2.62 19.91 9.63
CA THR A 112 3.10 19.75 8.26
C THR A 112 2.89 21.05 7.49
N PHE A 113 3.98 21.60 6.93
CA PHE A 113 3.94 22.78 6.09
C PHE A 113 3.34 22.41 4.73
N PHE A 114 2.29 23.12 4.31
CA PHE A 114 1.68 22.92 3.00
C PHE A 114 2.21 23.98 2.02
N CYS A 115 2.75 23.53 0.87
CA CYS A 115 2.88 24.40 -0.28
C CYS A 115 1.52 24.53 -0.95
N PHE A 116 1.23 25.65 -1.62
CA PHE A 116 -0.05 25.87 -2.28
C PHE A 116 -0.19 24.90 -3.48
N SER A 117 -0.94 23.82 -3.26
CA SER A 117 -1.28 22.79 -4.26
C SER A 117 -2.69 23.00 -4.83
N PRO A 118 -3.05 22.34 -5.94
CA PRO A 118 -4.42 22.35 -6.49
C PRO A 118 -5.46 21.83 -5.48
N ILE A 119 -6.74 22.22 -5.66
CA ILE A 119 -7.89 21.81 -4.81
C ILE A 119 -7.90 20.29 -4.59
N GLN A 120 -7.67 19.53 -5.66
CA GLN A 120 -7.66 18.06 -5.68
C GLN A 120 -6.66 17.49 -4.66
N SER A 121 -5.44 18.04 -4.61
CA SER A 121 -4.38 17.64 -3.68
C SER A 121 -4.78 17.91 -2.22
N MET A 122 -5.37 19.08 -1.95
CA MET A 122 -5.86 19.43 -0.61
C MET A 122 -7.01 18.53 -0.16
N VAL A 123 -7.94 18.21 -1.06
CA VAL A 123 -9.06 17.30 -0.79
C VAL A 123 -8.56 15.89 -0.53
N THR A 124 -7.71 15.33 -1.39
CA THR A 124 -7.17 13.97 -1.23
C THR A 124 -6.35 13.84 0.04
N PHE A 125 -5.46 14.80 0.32
CA PHE A 125 -4.71 14.84 1.57
C PHE A 125 -5.62 14.94 2.79
N LEU A 126 -6.67 15.77 2.76
CA LEU A 126 -7.61 15.87 3.88
C LEU A 126 -8.49 14.62 4.03
N LYS A 127 -8.75 13.87 2.96
CA LYS A 127 -9.47 12.58 3.02
C LYS A 127 -8.60 11.46 3.56
N ASP A 128 -7.33 11.41 3.17
CA ASP A 128 -6.35 10.44 3.67
C ASP A 128 -4.97 11.10 3.88
N PRO A 129 -4.74 11.74 5.04
CA PRO A 129 -3.47 12.42 5.30
C PRO A 129 -2.31 11.46 5.62
N SER A 130 -2.57 10.15 5.61
CA SER A 130 -1.55 9.09 5.70
C SER A 130 -1.40 8.34 4.38
N GLY A 131 -2.19 8.70 3.36
CA GLY A 131 -2.09 8.14 2.03
C GLY A 131 -0.76 8.53 1.40
N PRO A 132 -0.25 7.72 0.45
CA PRO A 132 0.90 8.13 -0.34
C PRO A 132 0.58 9.45 -1.07
N PRO A 133 1.59 10.30 -1.33
CA PRO A 133 1.40 11.47 -2.18
C PRO A 133 0.83 11.03 -3.52
N LEU A 134 0.08 11.93 -4.18
CA LEU A 134 -0.41 11.64 -5.52
C LEU A 134 0.78 11.24 -6.41
N TRP A 135 0.57 10.35 -7.38
CA TRP A 135 1.64 9.96 -8.31
C TRP A 135 2.32 11.18 -8.95
N GLU A 136 1.54 12.24 -9.18
CA GLU A 136 1.92 13.56 -9.72
C GLU A 136 2.85 14.36 -8.81
N GLU A 137 2.84 14.04 -7.51
CA GLU A 137 3.65 14.67 -6.46
C GLU A 137 4.89 13.83 -6.13
N ASN A 138 5.09 12.68 -6.79
CA ASN A 138 6.29 11.87 -6.60
C ASN A 138 7.47 12.51 -7.34
N PRO A 139 8.52 13.00 -6.65
CA PRO A 139 9.67 13.62 -7.28
C PRO A 139 10.48 12.67 -8.18
N GLU A 140 10.25 11.35 -8.10
CA GLU A 140 10.83 10.34 -8.98
C GLU A 140 10.02 10.13 -10.27
N ALA A 141 8.76 10.61 -10.34
CA ALA A 141 7.85 10.44 -11.46
C ALA A 141 8.00 11.53 -12.55
N LYS A 142 9.24 11.88 -12.94
CA LYS A 142 9.50 13.07 -13.79
C LYS A 142 9.21 12.90 -15.28
N ASP A 143 9.19 11.66 -15.75
CA ASP A 143 9.08 11.36 -17.20
C ASP A 143 7.69 10.85 -17.60
N VAL A 144 6.81 10.60 -16.62
CA VAL A 144 5.40 10.31 -16.87
C VAL A 144 4.62 11.62 -16.94
N ILE A 145 3.78 11.76 -17.96
CA ILE A 145 2.86 12.90 -18.06
C ILE A 145 1.64 12.64 -17.19
N HIS A 146 1.38 13.53 -16.23
CA HIS A 146 0.23 13.42 -15.34
C HIS A 146 -1.00 14.10 -15.94
N ILE A 147 -2.14 13.40 -15.98
CA ILE A 147 -3.41 13.90 -16.52
C ILE A 147 -4.39 14.15 -15.36
N GLU A 148 -4.74 15.42 -15.15
CA GLU A 148 -5.54 15.88 -14.02
C GLU A 148 -7.06 15.89 -14.25
N THR A 149 -7.55 15.82 -15.50
CA THR A 149 -8.98 15.94 -15.83
C THR A 149 -9.51 14.80 -16.72
N GLU A 150 -10.82 14.52 -16.65
CA GLU A 150 -11.51 13.53 -17.50
C GLU A 150 -11.44 13.85 -18.99
N LYS A 151 -11.29 15.13 -19.37
CA LYS A 151 -11.20 15.54 -20.76
C LYS A 151 -9.79 15.32 -21.29
N VAL A 152 -9.53 14.09 -21.71
CA VAL A 152 -8.44 13.77 -22.65
C VAL A 152 -8.64 14.51 -24.00
N SER A 153 -9.82 15.12 -24.21
CA SER A 153 -10.25 15.84 -25.40
C SER A 153 -10.68 17.30 -25.11
N GLY A 154 -9.74 18.20 -24.79
CA GLY A 154 -10.09 19.64 -24.81
C GLY A 154 -9.04 20.68 -24.39
N ASP A 155 -8.07 20.37 -23.52
CA ASP A 155 -7.12 21.38 -23.04
C ASP A 155 -5.86 21.51 -23.92
N HIS A 156 -5.71 22.70 -24.50
CA HIS A 156 -4.87 22.98 -25.67
C HIS A 156 -3.35 22.89 -25.44
N ASN A 157 -2.86 22.78 -24.20
CA ASN A 157 -1.42 22.71 -23.93
C ASN A 157 -0.88 21.28 -23.74
N ASN A 158 -1.71 20.32 -23.32
CA ASN A 158 -1.32 18.90 -23.18
C ASN A 158 -1.77 18.04 -24.37
N LEU A 159 -2.75 18.51 -25.16
CA LEU A 159 -3.32 17.78 -26.30
C LEU A 159 -2.36 17.59 -27.48
N LEU A 160 -1.47 18.55 -27.75
CA LEU A 160 -0.61 18.50 -28.94
C LEU A 160 0.33 17.28 -28.94
N VAL A 161 0.73 16.80 -27.76
CA VAL A 161 1.57 15.62 -27.57
C VAL A 161 0.77 14.31 -27.73
N LEU A 162 -0.49 14.28 -27.30
CA LEU A 162 -1.39 13.12 -27.43
C LEU A 162 -1.93 12.95 -28.86
N CYS A 163 -2.09 14.04 -29.61
CA CYS A 163 -2.63 14.01 -30.98
C CYS A 163 -1.61 13.60 -32.05
N THR A 164 -0.30 13.66 -31.77
CA THR A 164 0.76 13.47 -32.79
C THR A 164 1.67 12.26 -32.55
N THR A 165 1.56 11.59 -31.40
CA THR A 165 2.50 10.54 -30.97
C THR A 165 1.78 9.32 -30.36
N CYS A 166 2.47 8.18 -30.29
CA CYS A 166 1.97 6.98 -29.62
C CYS A 166 2.02 7.16 -28.10
N VAL A 167 0.89 6.89 -27.44
CA VAL A 167 0.71 7.12 -26.00
C VAL A 167 0.27 5.84 -25.32
N LEU A 168 0.95 5.47 -24.24
CA LEU A 168 0.44 4.48 -23.29
C LEU A 168 -0.03 5.18 -22.04
N PHE A 169 -1.29 4.96 -21.70
CA PHE A 169 -2.02 5.71 -20.69
C PHE A 169 -2.42 4.79 -19.53
N CYS A 170 -1.94 5.06 -18.33
CA CYS A 170 -2.11 4.22 -17.16
C CYS A 170 -3.12 4.81 -16.17
N VAL A 171 -4.21 4.07 -15.94
CA VAL A 171 -5.30 4.43 -15.03
C VAL A 171 -5.12 3.67 -13.71
N LEU A 172 -4.92 4.41 -12.62
CA LEU A 172 -4.62 3.86 -11.29
C LEU A 172 -5.64 4.32 -10.24
N VAL A 173 -5.84 3.53 -9.18
CA VAL A 173 -6.64 3.91 -8.00
C VAL A 173 -5.77 3.91 -6.75
N ALA A 174 -5.97 4.91 -5.88
CA ALA A 174 -5.32 4.99 -4.59
C ALA A 174 -5.65 3.75 -3.70
N GLY A 175 -4.63 3.16 -3.07
CA GLY A 175 -4.80 1.97 -2.21
C GLY A 175 -4.77 0.62 -2.95
N CYS A 176 -4.63 0.60 -4.28
CA CYS A 176 -4.47 -0.61 -5.07
C CYS A 176 -3.03 -1.16 -4.99
N GLY A 177 -2.85 -2.36 -4.43
CA GLY A 177 -1.52 -2.97 -4.24
C GLY A 177 -0.78 -3.30 -5.54
N VAL A 178 -1.51 -3.69 -6.60
CA VAL A 178 -0.93 -3.93 -7.94
C VAL A 178 -0.50 -2.62 -8.58
N CYS A 179 -1.32 -1.58 -8.45
CA CYS A 179 -1.06 -0.22 -8.94
C CYS A 179 0.23 0.36 -8.33
N LYS A 180 0.43 0.18 -7.02
CA LYS A 180 1.66 0.60 -6.32
C LYS A 180 2.92 -0.06 -6.88
N ARG A 181 2.84 -1.33 -7.32
CA ARG A 181 3.98 -2.04 -7.94
C ARG A 181 4.22 -1.59 -9.39
N MET A 182 3.17 -1.23 -10.11
CA MET A 182 3.24 -0.80 -11.51
C MET A 182 3.83 0.61 -11.65
N GLN A 183 3.54 1.54 -10.73
CA GLN A 183 4.03 2.93 -10.79
C GLN A 183 5.54 3.08 -11.05
N PRO A 184 6.45 2.46 -10.27
CA PRO A 184 7.89 2.61 -10.51
C PRO A 184 8.35 1.96 -11.83
N ILE A 185 7.73 0.84 -12.22
CA ILE A 185 8.01 0.15 -13.49
C ILE A 185 7.62 1.02 -14.67
N PHE A 186 6.43 1.63 -14.60
CA PHE A 186 5.88 2.51 -15.62
C PHE A 186 6.70 3.80 -15.75
N GLN A 187 7.15 4.36 -14.63
CA GLN A 187 8.07 5.50 -14.63
C GLN A 187 9.40 5.17 -15.31
N GLN A 188 10.01 4.03 -14.97
CA GLN A 188 11.25 3.61 -15.61
C GLN A 188 11.07 3.40 -17.13
N ALA A 189 9.96 2.80 -17.56
CA ALA A 189 9.63 2.67 -18.98
C ALA A 189 9.47 4.03 -19.67
N ALA A 190 8.88 5.01 -18.98
CA ALA A 190 8.74 6.38 -19.49
C ALA A 190 10.11 7.04 -19.68
N THR A 191 11.03 6.84 -18.73
CA THR A 191 12.42 7.28 -18.85
C THR A 191 13.15 6.61 -20.03
N GLU A 192 13.00 5.30 -20.22
CA GLU A 192 13.65 4.54 -21.30
C GLU A 192 13.13 4.91 -22.70
N THR A 193 11.86 5.31 -22.80
CA THR A 193 11.19 5.66 -24.05
C THR A 193 11.15 7.17 -24.34
N LYS A 194 11.76 7.96 -23.46
CA LYS A 194 11.70 9.43 -23.48
C LYS A 194 12.12 9.99 -24.83
N GLY A 195 11.29 10.88 -25.36
CA GLY A 195 11.52 11.56 -26.65
C GLY A 195 11.08 10.76 -27.89
N LYS A 196 10.65 9.51 -27.74
CA LYS A 196 10.06 8.72 -28.85
C LYS A 196 8.60 8.36 -28.61
N TYR A 197 8.26 8.01 -27.37
CA TYR A 197 6.91 7.64 -26.97
C TYR A 197 6.50 8.42 -25.72
N VAL A 198 5.19 8.47 -25.49
CA VAL A 198 4.62 9.20 -24.36
C VAL A 198 3.96 8.19 -23.42
N LEU A 199 4.41 8.17 -22.17
CA LEU A 199 3.75 7.42 -21.12
C LEU A 199 3.05 8.42 -20.19
N ALA A 200 1.74 8.26 -20.04
CA ALA A 200 0.90 9.15 -19.26
C ALA A 200 0.18 8.38 -18.16
N GLY A 201 -0.07 9.03 -17.03
CA GLY A 201 -0.67 8.42 -15.85
C GLY A 201 -1.76 9.30 -15.26
N MET A 202 -2.86 8.68 -14.80
CA MET A 202 -3.86 9.37 -13.99
C MET A 202 -4.23 8.55 -12.75
N ASN A 203 -4.49 9.27 -11.65
CA ASN A 203 -5.14 8.70 -10.49
C ASN A 203 -6.64 8.96 -10.60
N VAL A 204 -7.43 7.90 -10.68
CA VAL A 204 -8.89 7.99 -10.68
C VAL A 204 -9.44 7.71 -9.30
N HIS A 205 -10.40 8.52 -8.87
CA HIS A 205 -11.27 8.20 -7.75
C HIS A 205 -12.52 7.49 -8.26
N PRO A 206 -12.97 6.38 -7.63
CA PRO A 206 -14.07 5.57 -8.17
C PRO A 206 -15.38 6.33 -8.46
N ALA A 207 -15.62 7.48 -7.83
CA ALA A 207 -16.85 8.28 -7.99
C ALA A 207 -16.77 9.42 -9.01
N GLU A 208 -15.57 9.78 -9.50
CA GLU A 208 -15.35 10.98 -10.35
C GLU A 208 -15.05 10.65 -11.82
N PHE A 209 -15.02 9.37 -12.20
CA PHE A 209 -14.45 8.92 -13.49
C PHE A 209 -15.29 7.85 -14.23
N ASP A 210 -16.61 7.85 -14.04
CA ASP A 210 -17.49 6.84 -14.65
C ASP A 210 -17.59 6.97 -16.18
N GLY A 211 -17.42 8.17 -16.74
CA GLY A 211 -17.40 8.39 -18.18
C GLY A 211 -16.21 7.70 -18.85
N LEU A 212 -15.01 7.87 -18.27
CA LEU A 212 -13.77 7.26 -18.78
C LEU A 212 -13.79 5.73 -18.69
N LYS A 213 -14.40 5.18 -17.62
CA LYS A 213 -14.57 3.73 -17.48
C LYS A 213 -15.41 3.14 -18.60
N GLN A 214 -16.48 3.83 -19.00
CA GLN A 214 -17.36 3.39 -20.07
C GLN A 214 -16.72 3.60 -21.44
N GLU A 215 -16.11 4.76 -21.68
CA GLU A 215 -15.50 5.12 -22.98
C GLU A 215 -14.34 4.20 -23.35
N TYR A 216 -13.48 3.87 -22.40
CA TYR A 216 -12.30 3.02 -22.65
C TYR A 216 -12.43 1.60 -22.07
N ASN A 217 -13.61 1.18 -21.61
CA ASN A 217 -13.87 -0.17 -21.10
C ASN A 217 -12.91 -0.60 -19.96
N VAL A 218 -12.70 0.29 -19.00
CA VAL A 218 -11.85 0.05 -17.82
C VAL A 218 -12.61 -0.84 -16.82
N LYS A 219 -12.25 -2.12 -16.74
CA LYS A 219 -12.91 -3.12 -15.87
C LYS A 219 -12.24 -3.33 -14.51
N GLY A 220 -11.04 -2.78 -14.31
CA GLY A 220 -10.23 -2.97 -13.11
C GLY A 220 -9.02 -2.04 -13.07
N TYR A 221 -8.20 -2.15 -12.02
CA TYR A 221 -7.03 -1.29 -11.82
C TYR A 221 -5.78 -2.12 -11.47
N PRO A 222 -4.60 -1.80 -12.03
CA PRO A 222 -4.36 -0.77 -13.03
C PRO A 222 -4.94 -1.18 -14.40
N THR A 223 -5.29 -0.20 -15.24
CA THR A 223 -5.62 -0.44 -16.66
C THR A 223 -4.73 0.44 -17.53
N LEU A 224 -4.09 -0.17 -18.53
CA LEU A 224 -3.19 0.51 -19.45
C LEU A 224 -3.85 0.57 -20.82
N CYS A 225 -4.16 1.77 -21.27
CA CYS A 225 -4.84 2.07 -22.53
C CYS A 225 -3.82 2.60 -23.54
N TYR A 226 -3.75 2.00 -24.71
CA TYR A 226 -2.88 2.45 -25.79
C TYR A 226 -3.65 3.32 -26.78
N PHE A 227 -3.05 4.47 -27.09
CA PHE A 227 -3.55 5.44 -28.05
C PHE A 227 -2.53 5.66 -29.15
N GLU A 228 -3.01 5.76 -30.37
CA GLU A 228 -2.22 6.19 -31.52
C GLU A 228 -2.95 7.36 -32.19
N LYS A 229 -2.25 8.50 -32.37
CA LYS A 229 -2.82 9.72 -32.98
C LYS A 229 -4.13 10.16 -32.30
N GLY A 230 -4.17 10.10 -30.97
CA GLY A 230 -5.33 10.47 -30.16
C GLY A 230 -6.50 9.47 -30.21
N LYS A 231 -6.40 8.34 -30.92
CA LYS A 231 -7.44 7.32 -30.96
C LYS A 231 -7.09 6.16 -30.02
N PHE A 232 -8.01 5.82 -29.11
CA PHE A 232 -7.90 4.58 -28.34
C PHE A 232 -7.92 3.38 -29.29
N LEU A 233 -6.91 2.51 -29.16
CA LEU A 233 -6.81 1.30 -29.97
C LEU A 233 -7.08 0.05 -29.14
N HIS A 234 -6.35 -0.16 -28.05
CA HIS A 234 -6.46 -1.38 -27.26
C HIS A 234 -5.81 -1.27 -25.89
N HIS A 235 -6.04 -2.28 -25.04
CA HIS A 235 -5.41 -2.40 -23.73
C HIS A 235 -4.07 -3.14 -23.80
N TYR A 236 -3.16 -2.76 -22.90
CA TYR A 236 -1.96 -3.53 -22.59
C TYR A 236 -2.25 -4.48 -21.41
N GLU A 237 -2.15 -5.79 -21.63
CA GLU A 237 -2.62 -6.82 -20.67
C GLU A 237 -1.51 -7.49 -19.84
N ASN A 238 -0.24 -7.13 -20.03
CA ASN A 238 0.87 -7.73 -19.29
C ASN A 238 1.18 -6.97 -17.98
N TYR A 239 0.38 -7.18 -16.94
CA TYR A 239 0.56 -6.50 -15.65
C TYR A 239 1.75 -7.02 -14.80
N GLY A 240 2.45 -8.06 -15.28
CA GLY A 240 3.70 -8.56 -14.70
C GLY A 240 4.96 -8.07 -15.44
N ALA A 241 4.79 -7.20 -16.43
CA ALA A 241 5.85 -6.65 -17.26
C ALA A 241 6.91 -5.89 -16.46
N THR A 242 8.15 -5.98 -16.91
CA THR A 242 9.24 -5.10 -16.52
C THR A 242 9.19 -3.79 -17.31
N ALA A 243 9.99 -2.80 -16.91
CA ALA A 243 10.08 -1.52 -17.61
C ALA A 243 10.50 -1.70 -19.08
N LYS A 244 11.45 -2.62 -19.30
CA LYS A 244 11.93 -3.01 -20.62
C LYS A 244 10.82 -3.64 -21.46
N ASP A 245 9.99 -4.51 -20.88
CA ASP A 245 8.88 -5.15 -21.62
C ASP A 245 7.87 -4.10 -22.11
N ILE A 246 7.59 -3.07 -21.30
CA ILE A 246 6.73 -1.95 -21.69
C ILE A 246 7.42 -1.11 -22.78
N ALA A 247 8.71 -0.79 -22.62
CA ALA A 247 9.47 0.01 -23.58
C ALA A 247 9.63 -0.69 -24.93
N ASP A 248 9.87 -2.00 -24.94
CA ASP A 248 9.96 -2.83 -26.15
C ASP A 248 8.59 -2.97 -26.82
N TRP A 249 7.51 -3.13 -26.04
CA TRP A 249 6.15 -3.17 -26.59
C TRP A 249 5.76 -1.84 -27.25
N MET A 250 6.15 -0.70 -26.70
CA MET A 250 5.90 0.62 -27.32
C MET A 250 6.56 0.78 -28.70
N LYS A 251 7.60 -0.01 -29.01
CA LYS A 251 8.22 0.00 -30.35
C LYS A 251 7.36 -0.69 -31.40
N ASN A 252 6.56 -1.67 -30.98
CA ASN A 252 5.67 -2.42 -31.85
C ASN A 252 4.38 -2.81 -31.10
N PRO A 253 3.48 -1.84 -30.84
CA PRO A 253 2.29 -2.06 -30.05
C PRO A 253 1.29 -2.90 -30.84
N GLN A 254 1.17 -4.16 -30.45
CA GLN A 254 0.23 -5.09 -31.05
C GLN A 254 -1.06 -5.12 -30.22
N PRO A 255 -2.24 -5.19 -30.87
CA PRO A 255 -3.47 -5.42 -30.14
C PRO A 255 -3.30 -6.64 -29.24
N PRO A 256 -3.92 -6.66 -28.04
CA PRO A 256 -3.94 -7.82 -27.20
C PRO A 256 -4.42 -8.94 -28.10
N GLN A 257 -3.52 -9.90 -28.33
CA GLN A 257 -3.89 -11.02 -29.15
C GLN A 257 -5.13 -11.58 -28.47
N PRO A 258 -6.21 -11.90 -29.23
CA PRO A 258 -7.25 -12.72 -28.67
C PRO A 258 -6.47 -13.85 -28.01
N LYS A 259 -6.65 -14.04 -26.69
CA LYS A 259 -6.03 -15.17 -26.02
C LYS A 259 -6.47 -16.34 -26.87
N THR A 260 -5.58 -16.83 -27.73
CA THR A 260 -5.83 -18.02 -28.51
C THR A 260 -6.32 -18.95 -27.44
N PRO A 261 -7.57 -19.47 -27.52
CA PRO A 261 -8.10 -20.32 -26.47
C PRO A 261 -6.99 -21.29 -26.16
N GLU A 262 -6.33 -21.10 -25.00
CA GLU A 262 -5.16 -21.90 -24.68
C GLU A 262 -5.77 -23.28 -24.67
N VAL A 263 -5.34 -24.14 -25.60
CA VAL A 263 -5.86 -25.49 -25.71
C VAL A 263 -5.84 -26.02 -24.28
N PRO A 264 -7.02 -26.36 -23.72
CA PRO A 264 -7.11 -26.83 -22.35
C PRO A 264 -6.00 -27.85 -22.12
N TRP A 265 -5.33 -27.80 -20.99
CA TRP A 265 -4.20 -28.71 -20.75
C TRP A 265 -4.63 -30.19 -20.93
N SER A 266 -5.90 -30.49 -20.63
CA SER A 266 -6.57 -31.77 -20.91
C SER A 266 -6.68 -32.17 -22.37
N GLU A 267 -6.57 -31.22 -23.30
CA GLU A 267 -6.61 -31.41 -24.75
C GLU A 267 -5.21 -31.34 -25.38
N THR A 268 -4.16 -31.17 -24.57
CA THR A 268 -2.77 -31.24 -25.04
C THR A 268 -2.21 -32.66 -24.92
N ASP A 269 -1.15 -32.97 -25.66
CA ASP A 269 -0.39 -34.22 -25.51
C ASP A 269 0.45 -34.18 -24.23
N SER A 270 -0.22 -34.34 -23.08
CA SER A 270 0.38 -34.38 -21.76
C SER A 270 0.44 -35.82 -21.24
N PRO A 271 1.54 -36.23 -20.58
CA PRO A 271 1.61 -37.52 -19.89
C PRO A 271 0.75 -37.58 -18.62
N VAL A 272 0.15 -36.46 -18.18
CA VAL A 272 -0.69 -36.36 -16.98
C VAL A 272 -2.11 -36.82 -17.27
N PHE A 273 -2.69 -37.61 -16.37
CA PHE A 273 -4.10 -37.98 -16.50
C PHE A 273 -5.02 -36.82 -16.10
N HIS A 274 -5.91 -36.41 -17.00
CA HIS A 274 -6.88 -35.35 -16.73
C HIS A 274 -8.20 -35.93 -16.24
N LEU A 275 -8.58 -35.61 -15.00
CA LEU A 275 -9.79 -36.14 -14.37
C LEU A 275 -10.91 -35.09 -14.39
N THR A 276 -12.14 -35.60 -14.48
CA THR A 276 -13.37 -34.82 -14.43
C THR A 276 -14.15 -35.12 -13.15
N ASP A 277 -15.28 -34.43 -12.94
CA ASP A 277 -16.16 -34.74 -11.81
C ASP A 277 -16.67 -36.20 -11.87
N GLU A 278 -16.80 -36.78 -13.06
CA GLU A 278 -17.31 -38.13 -13.29
C GLU A 278 -16.22 -39.21 -13.24
N SER A 279 -15.00 -38.92 -13.69
CA SER A 279 -13.93 -39.92 -13.78
C SER A 279 -13.05 -40.01 -12.53
N PHE A 280 -13.14 -39.03 -11.63
CA PHE A 280 -12.23 -38.92 -10.49
C PHE A 280 -12.23 -40.15 -9.58
N ASP A 281 -13.41 -40.64 -9.19
CA ASP A 281 -13.53 -41.73 -8.22
C ASP A 281 -13.09 -43.06 -8.82
N SER A 282 -13.57 -43.39 -10.03
CA SER A 282 -13.15 -44.59 -10.75
C SER A 282 -11.64 -44.62 -11.01
N PHE A 283 -11.04 -43.45 -11.29
CA PHE A 283 -9.60 -43.34 -11.50
C PHE A 283 -8.82 -43.65 -10.22
N LEU A 284 -9.25 -43.15 -9.07
CA LEU A 284 -8.61 -43.46 -7.79
C LEU A 284 -8.82 -44.90 -7.31
N GLU A 285 -9.88 -45.57 -7.77
CA GLU A 285 -10.09 -46.99 -7.56
C GLU A 285 -9.17 -47.85 -8.44
N GLU A 286 -8.96 -47.45 -9.70
CA GLU A 286 -8.07 -48.14 -10.64
C GLU A 286 -6.58 -47.92 -10.32
N HIS A 287 -6.24 -46.74 -9.79
CA HIS A 287 -4.88 -46.36 -9.45
C HIS A 287 -4.72 -46.21 -7.92
N PRO A 288 -4.21 -47.26 -7.22
CA PRO A 288 -4.09 -47.26 -5.76
C PRO A 288 -3.25 -46.11 -5.19
N THR A 289 -2.34 -45.54 -5.98
CA THR A 289 -1.49 -44.42 -5.57
C THR A 289 -1.54 -43.33 -6.64
N ALA A 290 -2.05 -42.16 -6.28
CA ALA A 290 -2.16 -41.03 -7.19
C ALA A 290 -1.79 -39.71 -6.51
N LEU A 291 -1.03 -38.88 -7.21
CA LEU A 291 -0.81 -37.48 -6.88
C LEU A 291 -1.68 -36.64 -7.80
N VAL A 292 -2.57 -35.82 -7.25
CA VAL A 292 -3.52 -35.03 -8.03
C VAL A 292 -3.26 -33.54 -7.86
N MET A 293 -3.05 -32.83 -8.97
CA MET A 293 -2.95 -31.38 -9.03
C MET A 293 -4.29 -30.73 -9.37
N PHE A 294 -4.85 -29.97 -8.43
CA PHE A 294 -5.98 -29.08 -8.63
C PHE A 294 -5.49 -27.72 -9.12
N TYR A 295 -5.90 -27.33 -10.33
CA TYR A 295 -5.40 -26.12 -10.98
C TYR A 295 -6.51 -25.23 -11.55
N ALA A 296 -6.10 -24.02 -11.93
CA ALA A 296 -6.92 -23.09 -12.71
C ALA A 296 -6.11 -22.60 -13.92
N PRO A 297 -6.69 -22.52 -15.14
CA PRO A 297 -5.96 -22.23 -16.36
C PRO A 297 -5.39 -20.80 -16.38
N TRP A 298 -6.05 -19.86 -15.70
CA TRP A 298 -5.60 -18.47 -15.56
C TRP A 298 -4.57 -18.26 -14.44
N CYS A 299 -4.28 -19.27 -13.61
CA CYS A 299 -3.38 -19.10 -12.47
C CYS A 299 -1.91 -19.16 -12.90
N GLY A 300 -1.17 -18.05 -12.71
CA GLY A 300 0.26 -17.97 -13.05
C GLY A 300 1.14 -19.00 -12.33
N HIS A 301 0.84 -19.33 -11.06
CA HIS A 301 1.56 -20.39 -10.34
C HIS A 301 1.30 -21.79 -10.94
N CYS A 302 0.09 -22.04 -11.44
CA CYS A 302 -0.23 -23.29 -12.14
C CYS A 302 0.55 -23.34 -13.45
N LYS A 303 0.54 -22.27 -14.25
CA LYS A 303 1.29 -22.18 -15.51
C LYS A 303 2.78 -22.48 -15.33
N LYS A 304 3.37 -21.98 -14.23
CA LYS A 304 4.77 -22.24 -13.90
C LYS A 304 5.04 -23.69 -13.48
N MET A 305 4.09 -24.33 -12.79
CA MET A 305 4.24 -25.70 -12.28
C MET A 305 3.94 -26.78 -13.34
N LYS A 306 3.06 -26.50 -14.31
CA LYS A 306 2.70 -27.43 -15.39
C LYS A 306 3.89 -28.16 -16.04
N PRO A 307 4.94 -27.48 -16.55
CA PRO A 307 6.05 -28.18 -17.20
C PRO A 307 6.81 -29.13 -16.24
N GLU A 308 7.01 -28.72 -14.99
CA GLU A 308 7.64 -29.57 -13.95
C GLU A 308 6.79 -30.81 -13.64
N TYR A 309 5.47 -30.66 -13.68
CA TYR A 309 4.51 -31.72 -13.42
C TYR A 309 4.40 -32.69 -14.60
N ASP A 310 4.38 -32.18 -15.84
CA ASP A 310 4.42 -32.97 -17.08
C ASP A 310 5.71 -33.80 -17.15
N GLU A 311 6.88 -33.21 -16.88
CA GLU A 311 8.15 -33.95 -16.87
C GLU A 311 8.19 -35.04 -15.79
N ALA A 312 7.60 -34.79 -14.61
CA ALA A 312 7.48 -35.80 -13.56
C ALA A 312 6.52 -36.93 -13.98
N ALA A 313 5.40 -36.60 -14.63
CA ALA A 313 4.41 -37.56 -15.11
C ALA A 313 4.95 -38.40 -16.27
N GLU A 314 5.81 -37.85 -17.12
CA GLU A 314 6.50 -38.62 -18.16
C GLU A 314 7.29 -39.80 -17.56
N ILE A 315 7.91 -39.59 -16.40
CA ILE A 315 8.68 -40.62 -15.69
C ILE A 315 7.75 -41.56 -14.92
N LEU A 316 6.78 -41.02 -14.18
CA LEU A 316 5.95 -41.77 -13.25
C LEU A 316 4.77 -42.48 -13.91
N ASN A 317 4.13 -41.91 -14.93
CA ASN A 317 2.97 -42.55 -15.56
C ASN A 317 3.37 -43.61 -16.59
N ARG A 318 4.60 -43.54 -17.12
CA ARG A 318 5.11 -44.47 -18.14
C ARG A 318 6.10 -45.52 -17.59
N GLY A 319 6.58 -45.36 -16.36
CA GLY A 319 7.54 -46.28 -15.73
C GLY A 319 6.90 -47.60 -15.29
N ALA A 320 7.48 -48.74 -15.67
CA ALA A 320 6.98 -50.07 -15.29
C ALA A 320 7.04 -50.35 -13.78
N ASP A 321 8.01 -49.75 -13.08
CA ASP A 321 8.20 -49.83 -11.62
C ASP A 321 7.69 -48.56 -10.90
N SER A 322 6.72 -47.88 -11.49
CA SER A 322 6.25 -46.61 -10.94
C SER A 322 5.52 -46.80 -9.60
N PRO A 323 5.84 -45.98 -8.57
CA PRO A 323 5.16 -46.04 -7.28
C PRO A 323 3.74 -45.46 -7.30
N GLY A 324 3.34 -44.81 -8.39
CA GLY A 324 2.00 -44.23 -8.55
C GLY A 324 1.90 -43.25 -9.72
N VAL A 325 0.70 -42.74 -9.96
CA VAL A 325 0.41 -41.89 -11.11
C VAL A 325 0.21 -40.42 -10.74
N LEU A 326 0.46 -39.54 -11.70
CA LEU A 326 0.18 -38.11 -11.63
C LEU A 326 -1.07 -37.79 -12.46
N ALA A 327 -1.99 -37.05 -11.84
CA ALA A 327 -3.23 -36.63 -12.44
C ALA A 327 -3.51 -35.15 -12.16
N ALA A 328 -4.41 -34.54 -12.92
CA ALA A 328 -4.78 -33.15 -12.76
C ALA A 328 -6.27 -32.91 -12.96
N VAL A 329 -6.81 -31.92 -12.22
CA VAL A 329 -8.21 -31.50 -12.29
C VAL A 329 -8.27 -29.99 -12.45
N ASP A 330 -8.96 -29.53 -13.51
CA ASP A 330 -9.36 -28.13 -13.61
C ASP A 330 -10.53 -27.87 -12.66
N ALA A 331 -10.23 -27.43 -11.46
CA ALA A 331 -11.24 -27.18 -10.42
C ALA A 331 -12.08 -25.91 -10.70
N THR A 332 -11.80 -25.17 -11.79
CA THR A 332 -12.68 -24.08 -12.25
C THR A 332 -13.84 -24.61 -13.09
N VAL A 333 -13.65 -25.77 -13.72
CA VAL A 333 -14.66 -26.50 -14.50
C VAL A 333 -15.32 -27.58 -13.63
N HIS A 334 -14.50 -28.42 -13.00
CA HIS A 334 -14.91 -29.57 -12.19
C HIS A 334 -15.09 -29.17 -10.72
N LYS A 335 -16.17 -28.43 -10.47
CA LYS A 335 -16.43 -27.79 -9.18
C LYS A 335 -16.84 -28.79 -8.11
N ALA A 336 -17.51 -29.89 -8.46
CA ALA A 336 -17.99 -30.85 -7.47
C ALA A 336 -16.81 -31.50 -6.72
N VAL A 337 -15.78 -31.93 -7.46
CA VAL A 337 -14.55 -32.44 -6.88
C VAL A 337 -13.76 -31.34 -6.15
N GLY A 338 -13.67 -30.14 -6.74
CA GLY A 338 -13.01 -29.00 -6.11
C GLY A 338 -13.59 -28.63 -4.74
N ASP A 339 -14.92 -28.60 -4.65
CA ASP A 339 -15.65 -28.32 -3.40
C ASP A 339 -15.51 -29.48 -2.41
N ARG A 340 -15.61 -30.73 -2.87
CA ARG A 340 -15.46 -31.95 -2.04
C ARG A 340 -14.13 -31.96 -1.29
N PHE A 341 -13.05 -31.58 -1.97
CA PHE A 341 -11.70 -31.54 -1.40
C PHE A 341 -11.28 -30.16 -0.86
N LYS A 342 -12.24 -29.22 -0.75
CA LYS A 342 -12.06 -27.88 -0.16
C LYS A 342 -10.91 -27.10 -0.79
N ILE A 343 -10.85 -27.09 -2.12
CA ILE A 343 -9.80 -26.39 -2.86
C ILE A 343 -10.05 -24.88 -2.81
N SER A 344 -9.33 -24.18 -1.92
CA SER A 344 -9.46 -22.73 -1.73
C SER A 344 -8.39 -21.91 -2.47
N GLY A 345 -7.46 -22.57 -3.17
CA GLY A 345 -6.33 -21.91 -3.84
C GLY A 345 -5.62 -22.81 -4.85
N PHE A 346 -4.87 -22.19 -5.75
CA PHE A 346 -4.23 -22.87 -6.88
C PHE A 346 -2.73 -22.56 -7.00
N PRO A 347 -1.89 -23.55 -7.36
CA PRO A 347 -2.21 -24.97 -7.43
C PRO A 347 -2.32 -25.57 -6.02
N THR A 348 -3.20 -26.57 -5.86
CA THR A 348 -3.24 -27.44 -4.67
C THR A 348 -2.93 -28.86 -5.10
N VAL A 349 -1.96 -29.50 -4.46
CA VAL A 349 -1.57 -30.88 -4.75
C VAL A 349 -2.00 -31.77 -3.59
N LYS A 350 -2.69 -32.86 -3.88
CA LYS A 350 -3.12 -33.85 -2.88
C LYS A 350 -2.64 -35.23 -3.28
N TYR A 351 -2.19 -35.99 -2.30
CA TYR A 351 -1.76 -37.37 -2.45
C TYR A 351 -2.85 -38.31 -1.94
N PHE A 352 -3.19 -39.27 -2.79
CA PHE A 352 -4.22 -40.27 -2.58
C PHE A 352 -3.58 -41.66 -2.52
N GLU A 353 -4.01 -42.44 -1.54
CA GLU A 353 -3.65 -43.84 -1.39
C GLU A 353 -4.92 -44.64 -1.09
N LYS A 354 -5.20 -45.64 -1.93
CA LYS A 354 -6.41 -46.49 -1.88
C LYS A 354 -7.70 -45.66 -1.86
N ALA A 355 -7.80 -44.71 -2.79
CA ALA A 355 -8.89 -43.74 -2.93
C ALA A 355 -9.13 -42.79 -1.74
N GLU A 356 -8.26 -42.80 -0.72
CA GLU A 356 -8.33 -41.88 0.42
C GLU A 356 -7.31 -40.74 0.27
N GLU A 357 -7.73 -39.49 0.54
CA GLU A 357 -6.78 -38.37 0.68
C GLU A 357 -5.90 -38.61 1.92
N LYS A 358 -4.59 -38.77 1.73
CA LYS A 358 -3.63 -38.89 2.83
C LYS A 358 -2.99 -37.56 3.17
N TYR A 359 -2.50 -36.83 2.16
CA TYR A 359 -1.71 -35.61 2.37
C TYR A 359 -2.08 -34.48 1.41
N THR A 360 -2.09 -33.24 1.92
CA THR A 360 -2.12 -32.02 1.09
C THR A 360 -0.70 -31.42 1.07
N LEU A 361 -0.15 -31.19 -0.12
CA LEU A 361 1.29 -30.95 -0.35
C LEU A 361 1.55 -29.61 -1.07
N PRO A 362 1.24 -28.45 -0.46
CA PRO A 362 1.36 -27.14 -1.11
C PRO A 362 2.79 -26.76 -1.52
N GLN A 363 3.80 -27.38 -0.89
CA GLN A 363 5.23 -27.17 -1.13
C GLN A 363 5.78 -27.94 -2.34
N LEU A 364 5.04 -28.91 -2.86
CA LEU A 364 5.50 -29.84 -3.88
C LEU A 364 5.28 -29.24 -5.28
N ARG A 365 6.31 -28.59 -5.84
CA ARG A 365 6.18 -27.80 -7.09
C ARG A 365 7.26 -28.01 -8.15
N SER A 366 8.31 -28.78 -7.85
CA SER A 366 9.41 -29.07 -8.78
C SER A 366 9.45 -30.56 -9.06
N LYS A 367 9.85 -30.93 -10.28
CA LYS A 367 9.93 -32.31 -10.75
C LYS A 367 10.63 -33.24 -9.76
N ASP A 368 11.86 -32.89 -9.37
CA ASP A 368 12.69 -33.78 -8.54
C ASP A 368 12.04 -34.09 -7.19
N LYS A 369 11.38 -33.10 -6.58
CA LYS A 369 10.68 -33.27 -5.30
C LYS A 369 9.43 -34.12 -5.46
N ILE A 370 8.71 -33.96 -6.58
CA ILE A 370 7.53 -34.79 -6.90
C ILE A 370 7.94 -36.26 -7.01
N ILE A 371 9.00 -36.54 -7.77
CA ILE A 371 9.54 -37.89 -7.95
C ILE A 371 10.02 -38.47 -6.60
N GLU A 372 10.82 -37.72 -5.85
CA GLU A 372 11.31 -38.14 -4.53
C GLU A 372 10.16 -38.48 -3.58
N PHE A 373 9.14 -37.62 -3.52
CA PHE A 373 7.96 -37.85 -2.70
C PHE A 373 7.19 -39.10 -3.12
N MET A 374 7.00 -39.32 -4.42
CA MET A 374 6.26 -40.48 -4.92
C MET A 374 6.97 -41.81 -4.61
N HIS A 375 8.31 -41.84 -4.61
CA HIS A 375 9.07 -43.04 -4.22
C HIS A 375 9.06 -43.31 -2.71
N ASN A 376 8.90 -42.28 -1.88
CA ASN A 376 8.91 -42.40 -0.42
C ASN A 376 7.88 -41.45 0.19
N PRO A 377 6.57 -41.77 0.10
CA PRO A 377 5.50 -40.91 0.57
C PRO A 377 5.51 -40.84 2.10
N GLN A 378 6.04 -39.75 2.63
CA GLN A 378 6.05 -39.47 4.05
C GLN A 378 5.00 -38.40 4.38
N ALA A 379 4.46 -38.47 5.59
CA ALA A 379 3.65 -37.39 6.10
C ALA A 379 4.44 -36.08 5.96
N PRO A 380 3.81 -35.01 5.43
CA PRO A 380 4.48 -33.72 5.39
C PRO A 380 4.92 -33.39 6.81
N PRO A 381 6.10 -32.76 6.98
CA PRO A 381 6.53 -32.34 8.30
C PRO A 381 5.39 -31.54 8.94
N PRO A 382 5.15 -31.72 10.26
CA PRO A 382 4.15 -30.92 10.96
C PRO A 382 4.34 -29.45 10.57
N PRO A 383 3.24 -28.68 10.42
CA PRO A 383 3.33 -27.26 10.14
C PRO A 383 4.41 -26.65 11.03
N GLU A 384 5.38 -25.97 10.43
CA GLU A 384 6.46 -25.37 11.19
C GLU A 384 5.83 -24.54 12.31
N GLN A 385 6.15 -24.87 13.57
CA GLN A 385 5.60 -24.13 14.71
C GLN A 385 5.81 -22.64 14.49
N SER A 386 4.77 -21.86 14.73
CA SER A 386 4.86 -20.43 14.56
C SER A 386 5.97 -19.90 15.47
N TRP A 387 6.62 -18.81 15.07
CA TRP A 387 7.68 -18.22 15.89
C TRP A 387 7.19 -17.88 17.31
N GLU A 388 5.91 -17.52 17.44
CA GLU A 388 5.22 -17.26 18.71
C GLU A 388 5.11 -18.49 19.63
N GLU A 389 5.01 -19.68 19.06
CA GLU A 389 4.95 -20.95 19.83
C GLU A 389 6.34 -21.44 20.26
N LYS A 390 7.41 -20.93 19.65
CA LYS A 390 8.79 -21.30 20.00
C LYS A 390 9.19 -20.56 21.28
N PRO A 391 9.66 -21.27 22.34
CA PRO A 391 10.10 -20.62 23.57
C PRO A 391 11.18 -19.57 23.29
N SER A 392 10.93 -18.32 23.66
CA SER A 392 11.88 -17.23 23.47
C SER A 392 11.68 -16.11 24.50
N SER A 393 12.69 -15.24 24.64
CA SER A 393 12.60 -14.01 25.43
C SER A 393 11.89 -12.86 24.67
N VAL A 394 11.33 -13.13 23.49
CA VAL A 394 10.56 -12.14 22.71
C VAL A 394 9.12 -12.13 23.21
N SER A 395 8.62 -10.94 23.55
CA SER A 395 7.22 -10.76 23.94
C SER A 395 6.35 -10.68 22.68
N HIS A 396 5.64 -11.76 22.36
CA HIS A 396 4.63 -11.73 21.30
C HIS A 396 3.39 -10.98 21.79
N LEU A 397 3.01 -9.92 21.08
CA LEU A 397 1.91 -9.03 21.45
C LEU A 397 0.87 -8.99 20.33
N GLY A 398 -0.38 -8.77 20.71
CA GLY A 398 -1.53 -8.59 19.84
C GLY A 398 -2.25 -7.26 20.09
N SER A 399 -3.33 -7.03 19.35
CA SER A 399 -4.16 -5.82 19.44
C SER A 399 -4.62 -5.48 20.87
N GLU A 400 -4.88 -6.51 21.67
CA GLU A 400 -5.46 -6.44 23.01
C GLU A 400 -4.46 -6.06 24.10
N ASP A 401 -3.19 -6.47 23.98
CA ASP A 401 -2.19 -6.31 25.04
C ASP A 401 -1.04 -5.36 24.66
N PHE A 402 -0.90 -5.00 23.38
CA PHE A 402 0.18 -4.16 22.86
C PHE A 402 0.40 -2.90 23.69
N ARG A 403 -0.65 -2.07 23.86
CA ARG A 403 -0.51 -0.77 24.53
C ARG A 403 -0.16 -0.92 26.01
N GLU A 404 -0.77 -1.89 26.71
CA GLU A 404 -0.56 -2.08 28.14
C GLU A 404 0.80 -2.73 28.44
N ALA A 405 1.28 -3.64 27.59
CA ALA A 405 2.60 -4.22 27.70
C ALA A 405 3.70 -3.17 27.54
N LEU A 406 3.60 -2.30 26.52
CA LEU A 406 4.64 -1.30 26.24
C LEU A 406 4.70 -0.17 27.29
N LYS A 407 3.58 0.19 27.92
CA LYS A 407 3.56 1.20 29.01
C LYS A 407 4.42 0.80 30.22
N LYS A 408 4.58 -0.50 30.47
CA LYS A 408 5.35 -1.03 31.61
C LYS A 408 6.86 -1.03 31.35
N LYS A 409 7.28 -0.75 30.12
CA LYS A 409 8.66 -0.90 29.66
C LYS A 409 9.23 0.45 29.28
N LYS A 410 10.39 0.79 29.84
CA LYS A 410 11.08 2.04 29.55
C LYS A 410 11.59 2.06 28.12
N HIS A 411 12.13 0.94 27.65
CA HIS A 411 12.56 0.77 26.27
C HIS A 411 11.92 -0.48 25.70
N ALA A 412 11.21 -0.33 24.59
CA ALA A 412 10.68 -1.45 23.84
C ALA A 412 11.07 -1.32 22.38
N LEU A 413 11.75 -2.33 21.84
CA LEU A 413 11.94 -2.46 20.41
C LEU A 413 10.93 -3.49 19.89
N VAL A 414 10.04 -3.06 19.01
CA VAL A 414 8.95 -3.89 18.48
C VAL A 414 9.22 -4.24 17.03
N MET A 415 9.20 -5.53 16.71
CA MET A 415 9.24 -6.07 15.34
C MET A 415 7.82 -6.34 14.83
N PHE A 416 7.41 -5.61 13.80
CA PHE A 416 6.18 -5.87 13.05
C PHE A 416 6.51 -6.73 11.83
N TYR A 417 5.93 -7.92 11.73
CA TYR A 417 6.35 -8.93 10.77
C TYR A 417 5.19 -9.71 10.15
N ALA A 418 5.51 -10.48 9.11
CA ALA A 418 4.63 -11.49 8.53
C ALA A 418 5.38 -12.84 8.45
N PRO A 419 4.78 -13.97 8.85
CA PRO A 419 5.47 -15.27 8.91
C PRO A 419 6.04 -15.75 7.58
N TRP A 420 5.40 -15.37 6.46
CA TRP A 420 5.81 -15.73 5.11
C TRP A 420 6.92 -14.82 4.54
N CYS A 421 7.26 -13.72 5.21
CA CYS A 421 8.20 -12.74 4.67
C CYS A 421 9.66 -13.21 4.83
N PRO A 422 10.43 -13.37 3.74
CA PRO A 422 11.83 -13.82 3.82
C PRO A 422 12.73 -12.91 4.65
N HIS A 423 12.56 -11.58 4.54
CA HIS A 423 13.32 -10.62 5.34
C HIS A 423 12.99 -10.71 6.83
N CYS A 424 11.75 -11.09 7.19
CA CYS A 424 11.38 -11.34 8.57
C CYS A 424 12.07 -12.61 9.07
N LYS A 425 11.98 -13.71 8.32
CA LYS A 425 12.63 -14.99 8.66
C LYS A 425 14.14 -14.82 8.92
N ASN A 426 14.81 -13.98 8.11
CA ASN A 426 16.23 -13.69 8.31
C ASN A 426 16.52 -12.88 9.59
N ALA A 427 15.63 -11.96 9.98
CA ALA A 427 15.84 -11.11 11.16
C ALA A 427 15.45 -11.79 12.49
N VAL A 428 14.49 -12.71 12.45
CA VAL A 428 13.98 -13.47 13.62
C VAL A 428 15.10 -14.06 14.52
N PRO A 429 16.10 -14.81 14.00
CA PRO A 429 17.13 -15.39 14.86
C PRO A 429 17.93 -14.32 15.58
N HIS A 430 18.34 -13.26 14.89
CA HIS A 430 19.12 -12.16 15.46
C HIS A 430 18.32 -11.36 16.50
N PHE A 431 17.04 -11.10 16.22
CA PHE A 431 16.14 -10.39 17.13
C PHE A 431 15.87 -11.21 18.40
N THR A 432 15.73 -12.53 18.25
CA THR A 432 15.53 -13.46 19.37
C THR A 432 16.77 -13.53 20.26
N THR A 433 17.97 -13.63 19.69
CA THR A 433 19.21 -13.59 20.47
C THR A 433 19.38 -12.26 21.19
N ALA A 434 19.07 -11.14 20.53
CA ALA A 434 19.09 -9.83 21.17
C ALA A 434 18.11 -9.75 22.35
N ALA A 435 16.90 -10.29 22.21
CA ALA A 435 15.92 -10.35 23.30
C ALA A 435 16.44 -11.13 24.52
N GLU A 436 17.07 -12.28 24.27
CA GLU A 436 17.66 -13.14 25.31
C GLU A 436 18.73 -12.40 26.14
N LEU A 437 19.57 -11.59 25.49
CA LEU A 437 20.61 -10.82 26.16
C LEU A 437 20.07 -9.75 27.13
N PHE A 438 18.84 -9.29 26.94
CA PHE A 438 18.20 -8.27 27.80
C PHE A 438 17.07 -8.82 28.66
N LYS A 439 16.86 -10.13 28.72
CA LYS A 439 15.72 -10.74 29.43
C LYS A 439 15.62 -10.36 30.91
N GLU A 440 16.76 -10.20 31.58
CA GLU A 440 16.84 -9.83 33.00
C GLU A 440 16.63 -8.33 33.25
N ASP A 441 16.71 -7.49 32.21
CA ASP A 441 16.49 -6.06 32.33
C ASP A 441 15.00 -5.74 32.31
N ARG A 442 14.43 -5.56 33.50
CA ARG A 442 12.99 -5.25 33.68
C ARG A 442 12.53 -4.01 32.91
N LYS A 443 13.43 -3.07 32.61
CA LYS A 443 13.12 -1.83 31.89
C LYS A 443 13.07 -2.01 30.37
N ILE A 444 13.60 -3.11 29.85
CA ILE A 444 13.72 -3.40 28.43
C ILE A 444 12.77 -4.51 28.02
N VAL A 445 12.31 -4.46 26.78
CA VAL A 445 11.62 -5.57 26.11
C VAL A 445 11.93 -5.55 24.62
N TYR A 446 12.06 -6.75 24.06
CA TYR A 446 11.96 -6.98 22.63
C TYR A 446 10.60 -7.62 22.40
N ALA A 447 9.78 -6.99 21.58
CA ALA A 447 8.43 -7.47 21.31
C ALA A 447 8.24 -7.73 19.82
N ALA A 448 7.29 -8.61 19.48
CA ALA A 448 6.95 -8.92 18.11
C ALA A 448 5.44 -8.94 17.92
N VAL A 449 4.98 -8.45 16.77
CA VAL A 449 3.56 -8.44 16.38
C VAL A 449 3.45 -9.07 14.99
N ASP A 450 2.70 -10.17 14.90
CA ASP A 450 2.33 -10.78 13.62
C ASP A 450 1.17 -9.98 13.00
N CYS A 451 1.47 -9.21 11.96
CA CYS A 451 0.51 -8.35 11.28
C CYS A 451 -0.50 -9.11 10.39
N THR A 452 -0.36 -10.43 10.27
CA THR A 452 -1.23 -11.30 9.48
C THR A 452 -2.29 -12.00 10.33
N LYS A 453 -2.22 -11.88 11.66
CA LYS A 453 -3.06 -12.60 12.62
C LYS A 453 -4.21 -11.73 13.14
N GLY A 454 -5.45 -12.16 12.93
CA GLY A 454 -6.64 -11.56 13.55
C GLY A 454 -6.74 -10.04 13.35
N GLN A 455 -6.95 -9.31 14.45
CA GLN A 455 -7.07 -7.84 14.47
C GLN A 455 -5.72 -7.10 14.46
N ASN A 456 -4.59 -7.82 14.36
CA ASN A 456 -3.28 -7.19 14.33
C ASN A 456 -3.04 -6.43 13.02
N HIS A 457 -3.79 -6.73 11.95
CA HIS A 457 -3.71 -5.98 10.70
C HIS A 457 -4.01 -4.49 10.93
N GLU A 458 -5.08 -4.19 11.67
CA GLU A 458 -5.46 -2.84 12.05
C GLU A 458 -4.42 -2.20 12.97
N LEU A 459 -3.89 -2.96 13.93
CA LEU A 459 -2.81 -2.47 14.82
C LEU A 459 -1.58 -2.07 14.00
N CYS A 460 -1.10 -2.92 13.09
CA CYS A 460 0.07 -2.61 12.28
C CYS A 460 -0.16 -1.40 11.36
N LYS A 461 -1.37 -1.25 10.82
CA LYS A 461 -1.76 -0.05 10.06
C LYS A 461 -1.74 1.20 10.95
N GLN A 462 -2.27 1.13 12.17
CA GLN A 462 -2.26 2.24 13.13
C GLN A 462 -0.84 2.64 13.54
N GLU A 463 0.06 1.67 13.67
CA GLU A 463 1.47 1.88 14.04
C GLU A 463 2.36 2.24 12.83
N GLY A 464 1.76 2.51 11.66
CA GLY A 464 2.46 3.04 10.47
C GLY A 464 3.40 2.03 9.81
N VAL A 465 3.03 0.75 9.83
CA VAL A 465 3.77 -0.35 9.19
C VAL A 465 3.38 -0.43 7.71
N GLU A 466 4.32 -0.09 6.83
CA GLU A 466 4.11 -0.10 5.37
C GLU A 466 4.76 -1.30 4.66
N GLY A 467 5.61 -2.03 5.37
CA GLY A 467 6.34 -3.19 4.87
C GLY A 467 6.97 -3.99 6.00
N TYR A 468 7.41 -5.21 5.68
CA TYR A 468 7.91 -6.16 6.68
C TYR A 468 9.37 -6.55 6.42
N PRO A 469 10.20 -6.72 7.47
CA PRO A 469 9.92 -6.33 8.85
C PRO A 469 10.08 -4.80 9.03
N THR A 470 9.24 -4.23 9.90
CA THR A 470 9.41 -2.86 10.42
C THR A 470 9.76 -2.94 11.91
N PHE A 471 10.73 -2.15 12.34
CA PHE A 471 11.15 -2.08 13.75
C PHE A 471 10.84 -0.69 14.30
N ASN A 472 10.03 -0.61 15.35
CA ASN A 472 9.68 0.66 15.99
C ASN A 472 10.19 0.65 17.44
N TYR A 473 10.81 1.75 17.86
CA TYR A 473 11.23 1.96 19.24
C TYR A 473 10.20 2.78 20.00
N TYR A 474 9.81 2.28 21.18
CA TYR A 474 8.87 2.91 22.10
C TYR A 474 9.52 3.17 23.46
N ASN A 475 9.13 4.29 24.08
CA ASN A 475 9.49 4.65 25.44
C ASN A 475 8.22 4.80 26.29
N TYR A 476 8.02 3.91 27.27
CA TYR A 476 6.80 3.85 28.08
C TYR A 476 5.52 3.89 27.23
N GLY A 477 5.47 3.06 26.18
CA GLY A 477 4.34 2.96 25.25
C GLY A 477 4.20 4.10 24.25
N LYS A 478 5.04 5.14 24.32
CA LYS A 478 5.06 6.22 23.32
C LYS A 478 6.04 5.88 22.20
N PHE A 479 5.57 5.92 20.97
CA PHE A 479 6.43 5.81 19.80
C PHE A 479 7.49 6.92 19.82
N VAL A 480 8.74 6.56 19.59
CA VAL A 480 9.87 7.50 19.54
C VAL A 480 10.44 7.59 18.13
N GLU A 481 10.90 6.48 17.57
CA GLU A 481 11.50 6.45 16.23
C GLU A 481 11.42 5.06 15.59
N LYS A 482 11.53 5.01 14.26
CA LYS A 482 11.73 3.76 13.52
C LYS A 482 13.21 3.37 13.60
N TYR A 483 13.48 2.10 13.92
CA TYR A 483 14.82 1.56 13.91
C TYR A 483 15.21 1.17 12.47
N ASN A 484 16.17 1.92 11.91
CA ASN A 484 16.70 1.72 10.56
C ASN A 484 18.14 1.19 10.57
N GLY A 485 18.63 0.72 11.71
CA GLY A 485 19.99 0.18 11.85
C GLY A 485 20.15 -1.22 11.28
N ASP A 486 21.34 -1.78 11.48
CA ASP A 486 21.67 -3.15 11.06
C ASP A 486 20.73 -4.19 11.68
N ARG A 487 20.22 -5.13 10.87
CA ARG A 487 19.24 -6.13 11.30
C ARG A 487 19.89 -7.42 11.82
N GLY A 488 21.19 -7.38 12.09
CA GLY A 488 21.93 -8.41 12.80
C GLY A 488 21.89 -8.23 14.32
N GLU A 489 22.42 -9.22 15.03
CA GLU A 489 22.45 -9.23 16.49
C GLU A 489 23.19 -8.02 17.06
N ALA A 490 24.34 -7.67 16.48
CA ALA A 490 25.14 -6.52 16.89
C ALA A 490 24.38 -5.19 16.73
N GLY A 491 23.59 -5.05 15.65
CA GLY A 491 22.79 -3.87 15.40
C GLY A 491 21.71 -3.66 16.45
N PHE A 492 20.92 -4.70 16.74
CA PHE A 492 19.85 -4.63 17.74
C PHE A 492 20.39 -4.40 19.15
N THR A 493 21.40 -5.18 19.54
CA THR A 493 22.00 -5.07 20.88
C THR A 493 22.72 -3.75 21.08
N GLY A 494 23.45 -3.27 20.07
CA GLY A 494 24.14 -1.98 20.09
C GLY A 494 23.17 -0.81 20.26
N PHE A 495 22.05 -0.83 19.54
CA PHE A 495 20.99 0.18 19.69
C PHE A 495 20.46 0.23 21.12
N MET A 496 20.12 -0.93 21.69
CA MET A 496 19.56 -1.01 23.03
C MET A 496 20.58 -0.62 24.12
N ARG A 497 21.86 -0.97 23.95
CA ARG A 497 22.97 -0.50 24.83
C ARG A 497 23.11 1.03 24.78
N SER A 498 23.01 1.63 23.60
CA SER A 498 23.10 3.09 23.45
C SER A 498 22.00 3.83 24.21
N LEU A 499 20.78 3.27 24.24
CA LEU A 499 19.66 3.82 25.01
C LEU A 499 19.92 3.76 26.51
N ARG A 500 20.47 2.63 26.99
CA ARG A 500 20.87 2.47 28.40
C ARG A 500 21.99 3.42 28.82
N GLY A 501 22.97 3.68 27.95
CA GLY A 501 24.04 4.65 28.22
C GLY A 501 23.48 6.07 28.44
N ARG A 502 22.62 6.53 27.52
CA ARG A 502 21.94 7.83 27.61
C ARG A 502 21.09 7.97 28.88
N ASP A 503 20.51 6.87 29.34
CA ASP A 503 19.75 6.81 30.59
C ASP A 503 20.63 7.02 31.82
N GLN A 504 21.81 6.41 31.86
CA GLN A 504 22.76 6.56 32.96
C GLN A 504 23.31 7.98 33.03
N GLU A 505 23.70 8.57 31.90
CA GLU A 505 24.18 9.96 31.83
C GLU A 505 23.14 10.97 32.36
N LYS A 506 21.86 10.79 32.02
CA LYS A 506 20.77 11.64 32.54
C LYS A 506 20.59 11.53 34.04
N VAL A 507 20.84 10.35 34.63
CA VAL A 507 20.76 10.15 36.07
C VAL A 507 21.95 10.82 36.77
N VAL A 508 23.15 10.74 36.20
CA VAL A 508 24.35 11.39 36.72
C VAL A 508 24.17 12.91 36.71
N LYS A 509 23.81 13.51 35.56
CA LYS A 509 23.59 14.97 35.47
C LYS A 509 22.55 15.49 36.46
N ARG A 510 21.45 14.76 36.67
CA ARG A 510 20.44 15.14 37.66
C ARG A 510 20.94 15.08 39.10
N LYS A 511 21.88 14.18 39.40
CA LYS A 511 22.51 14.11 40.73
C LYS A 511 23.51 15.25 40.93
N ASP A 512 24.17 15.70 39.87
CA ASP A 512 25.11 16.82 39.93
C ASP A 512 24.40 18.19 40.02
N GLU A 513 23.13 18.26 39.60
CA GLU A 513 22.27 19.46 39.67
C GLU A 513 21.45 19.60 40.97
N LEU A 514 21.41 18.55 41.80
CA LEU A 514 20.72 18.48 43.10
C LEU A 514 21.71 18.63 44.25
#